data_AF-A0A6A4E1D0-F1
#
_entry.id   AF-A0A6A4E1D0-F1
#
_cell.length_a   1.000
_cell.length_b   1.000
_cell.length_c   1.000
_cell.angle_alpha   90.00
_cell.angle_beta   90.00
_cell.angle_gamma   90.00
#
_symmetry.space_group_name_H-M   'P 1'
#
loop_
_entity.id
_entity.type
_entity.pdbx_description
1 polymer ?
#
loop_
_entity_poly.entity_id
_entity_poly.type
_entity_poly.pdbx_seq_one_letter_code
_entity_poly.pdbx_strand_id
1 'polypeptide(L)'
;MFSTEMAETSLSDETTETTFSSEMLEHVKKQLCTMADIRLLLSLQNFCPRHRLLCFNPFCLAFTLLKVVGVSRSWKARRQSVFIYKSTHNE
;
A
#
# COMPACT_ATOMS: atom_id res chain seq x y z
N MET A 1 -31.03 -41.10 -0.36
CA MET A 1 -30.70 -40.26 0.82
C MET A 1 -29.23 -40.45 1.13
N PHE A 2 -28.38 -39.56 0.63
CA PHE A 2 -27.03 -39.35 1.16
C PHE A 2 -26.82 -37.85 1.09
N SER A 3 -27.03 -37.19 2.23
CA SER A 3 -26.75 -35.78 2.40
C SER A 3 -25.24 -35.61 2.41
N THR A 4 -24.67 -35.05 1.34
CA THR A 4 -23.32 -34.49 1.39
C THR A 4 -23.48 -33.06 1.88
N GLU A 5 -23.34 -32.87 3.20
CA GLU A 5 -23.17 -31.55 3.79
C GLU A 5 -21.87 -30.98 3.23
N MET A 6 -22.00 -30.10 2.25
CA MET A 6 -20.92 -29.18 1.87
C MET A 6 -20.72 -28.28 3.08
N ALA A 7 -19.72 -28.60 3.89
CA ALA A 7 -19.18 -27.69 4.87
C ALA A 7 -18.64 -26.48 4.12
N GLU A 8 -19.49 -25.48 3.92
CA GLU A 8 -19.11 -24.11 3.65
C GLU A 8 -18.29 -23.66 4.84
N THR A 9 -17.00 -23.99 4.79
CA THR A 9 -16.01 -23.40 5.67
C THR A 9 -15.90 -21.97 5.18
N SER A 10 -16.77 -21.11 5.73
CA SER A 10 -16.62 -19.67 5.69
C SER A 10 -15.29 -19.35 6.37
N LEU A 11 -14.20 -19.45 5.58
CA LEU A 11 -12.94 -18.85 5.90
C LEU A 11 -13.22 -17.36 5.84
N SER A 12 -13.53 -16.80 7.01
CA SER A 12 -13.41 -15.39 7.26
C SER A 12 -11.99 -15.00 6.85
N ASP A 13 -11.85 -14.52 5.61
CA ASP A 13 -10.74 -13.69 5.16
C ASP A 13 -10.84 -12.42 6.00
N GLU A 14 -10.45 -12.56 7.26
CA GLU A 14 -10.05 -11.48 8.11
C GLU A 14 -8.75 -10.98 7.48
N THR A 15 -8.91 -10.18 6.41
CA THR A 15 -7.90 -9.27 5.93
C THR A 15 -7.64 -8.34 7.09
N THR A 16 -6.78 -8.79 8.00
CA THR A 16 -6.04 -7.94 8.91
C THR A 16 -5.32 -6.95 8.00
N GLU A 17 -5.95 -5.78 7.79
CA GLU A 17 -5.26 -4.60 7.34
C GLU A 17 -4.08 -4.48 8.28
N THR A 18 -2.90 -4.85 7.80
CA THR A 18 -1.68 -4.83 8.60
C THR A 18 -1.28 -3.36 8.67
N THR A 19 -2.02 -2.60 9.48
CA THR A 19 -1.76 -1.20 9.73
C THR A 19 -0.53 -1.14 10.59
N PHE A 20 0.59 -0.81 9.95
CA PHE A 20 1.78 -0.39 10.67
C PHE A 20 1.45 0.79 11.58
N SER A 21 2.08 0.86 12.74
CA SER A 21 1.90 1.99 13.64
C SER A 21 2.29 3.29 12.94
N SER A 22 1.65 4.40 13.33
CA SER A 22 1.96 5.73 12.77
C SER A 22 3.45 6.07 12.92
N GLU A 23 4.04 5.73 14.07
CA GLU A 23 5.46 5.95 14.34
C GLU A 23 6.35 5.17 13.38
N MET A 24 6.02 3.89 13.12
CA MET A 24 6.76 3.07 12.17
C MET A 24 6.66 3.65 10.75
N LEU A 25 5.47 4.09 10.34
CA LEU A 25 5.27 4.70 9.03
C LEU A 25 6.09 5.99 8.86
N GLU A 26 6.12 6.85 9.88
CA GLU A 26 6.94 8.07 9.85
C GLU A 26 8.44 7.74 9.83
N HIS A 27 8.88 6.70 10.55
CA HIS A 27 10.26 6.23 10.49
C HIS A 27 10.62 5.72 9.09
N VAL A 28 9.79 4.86 8.50
CA VAL A 28 9.99 4.32 7.14
C VAL A 28 10.02 5.44 6.11
N LYS A 29 9.11 6.42 6.18
CA LYS A 29 9.13 7.58 5.27
C LYS A 29 10.47 8.32 5.33
N LYS A 30 11.01 8.58 6.53
CA LYS A 30 12.31 9.25 6.69
C LYS A 30 13.43 8.45 6.04
N GLN A 31 13.48 7.14 6.27
CA GLN A 31 14.50 6.27 5.66
C GLN A 31 14.40 6.24 4.13
N LEU A 32 13.18 6.17 3.59
CA LEU A 32 12.97 6.18 2.14
C LEU A 32 13.40 7.50 1.51
N CYS A 33 13.15 8.63 2.18
CA CYS A 33 13.57 9.96 1.69
C CYS A 33 15.10 10.13 1.66
N THR A 34 15.87 9.34 2.42
CA THR A 34 17.33 9.38 2.38
C THR A 34 17.95 8.49 1.30
N MET A 35 17.15 7.63 0.65
CA MET A 35 17.63 6.69 -0.36
C MET A 35 17.51 7.28 -1.77
N ALA A 36 18.57 7.93 -2.24
CA ALA A 36 18.60 8.59 -3.56
C ALA A 36 18.41 7.62 -4.75
N ASP A 37 18.77 6.34 -4.59
CA ASP A 37 18.75 5.35 -5.66
C ASP A 37 17.34 4.81 -5.97
N ILE A 38 16.34 5.12 -5.13
CA ILE A 38 14.97 4.69 -5.37
C ILE A 38 14.40 5.49 -6.54
N ARG A 39 14.02 4.81 -7.62
CA ARG A 39 13.30 5.41 -8.76
C ARG A 39 11.79 5.24 -8.63
N LEU A 40 11.37 4.04 -8.24
CA LEU A 40 9.97 3.67 -8.05
C LEU A 40 9.80 3.00 -6.69
N LEU A 41 8.77 3.39 -5.97
CA LEU A 41 8.38 2.80 -4.69
C LEU A 41 6.97 2.23 -4.83
N LEU A 42 6.81 0.94 -4.52
CA LEU A 42 5.51 0.27 -4.47
C LEU A 42 5.15 0.00 -3.01
N SER A 43 3.91 0.31 -2.63
CA SER A 43 3.44 0.11 -1.26
C SER A 43 1.98 -0.33 -1.25
N LEU A 44 1.64 -1.22 -0.31
CA LEU A 44 0.23 -1.53 0.01
C LEU A 44 -0.39 -0.49 0.94
N GLN A 45 0.43 0.39 1.52
CA GLN A 45 0.01 1.47 2.40
C GLN A 45 0.05 2.81 1.65
N ASN A 46 -1.00 3.61 1.82
CA ASN A 46 -0.97 4.99 1.38
C ASN A 46 -0.16 5.85 2.37
N PHE A 47 1.01 6.33 1.94
CA PHE A 47 1.87 7.19 2.76
C PHE A 47 1.35 8.63 2.88
N CYS A 48 0.48 9.08 1.97
CA CYS A 48 -0.16 10.39 2.03
C CYS A 48 -1.65 10.30 1.68
N PRO A 49 -2.51 9.88 2.63
CA PRO A 49 -3.94 9.69 2.37
C PRO A 49 -4.68 11.00 2.07
N ARG A 50 -4.18 12.13 2.55
CA ARG A 50 -4.74 13.47 2.31
C ARG A 50 -3.82 14.30 1.43
N HIS A 51 -3.40 13.75 0.30
CA HIS A 51 -2.61 14.51 -0.66
C HIS A 51 -3.43 15.71 -1.15
N ARG A 52 -2.99 16.92 -0.80
CA ARG A 52 -3.55 18.19 -1.29
C ARG A 52 -2.62 18.74 -2.37
N LEU A 53 -3.13 19.67 -3.18
CA LEU A 53 -2.38 20.38 -4.22
C LEU A 53 -1.06 20.99 -3.69
N LEU A 54 -1.04 21.40 -2.42
CA LEU A 54 0.16 21.79 -1.68
C LEU A 54 0.32 20.86 -0.47
N CYS A 55 1.19 19.86 -0.59
CA CYS A 55 1.53 18.96 0.51
C CYS A 55 2.95 19.26 1.00
N PHE A 56 3.08 19.70 2.26
CA PHE A 56 4.38 19.98 2.89
C PHE A 56 4.97 18.78 3.62
N ASN A 57 4.42 17.58 3.41
CA ASN A 57 5.02 16.38 3.99
C ASN A 57 6.35 16.10 3.29
N PRO A 58 7.48 15.93 4.01
CA PRO A 58 8.78 15.65 3.41
C PRO A 58 8.76 14.48 2.42
N PHE A 59 7.94 13.45 2.68
CA PHE A 59 7.75 12.33 1.76
C PHE A 59 7.18 12.77 0.41
N CYS A 60 6.24 13.70 0.39
CA CYS A 60 5.62 14.20 -0.86
C CYS A 60 6.55 15.12 -1.65
N LEU A 61 7.60 15.66 -1.01
CA LEU A 61 8.67 16.39 -1.70
C LEU A 61 9.64 15.42 -2.40
N ALA A 62 9.89 14.27 -1.80
CA ALA A 62 10.80 13.24 -2.33
C ALA A 62 10.11 12.25 -3.30
N PHE A 63 8.81 12.02 -3.15
CA PHE A 63 8.05 11.03 -3.91
C PHE A 63 6.69 11.56 -4.35
N THR A 64 6.41 11.43 -5.64
CA THR A 64 5.10 11.76 -6.24
C THR A 64 4.29 10.49 -6.48
N LEU A 65 3.03 10.45 -6.04
CA LEU A 65 2.13 9.34 -6.33
C LEU A 65 1.77 9.35 -7.83
N LEU A 66 2.16 8.30 -8.54
CA LEU A 66 1.97 8.19 -9.99
C LEU A 66 0.66 7.46 -10.33
N LYS A 67 0.36 6.36 -9.63
CA LYS A 67 -0.86 5.58 -9.88
C LYS A 67 -1.25 4.75 -8.66
N VAL A 68 -2.54 4.46 -8.56
CA VAL A 68 -3.08 3.41 -7.68
C VAL A 68 -3.60 2.27 -8.55
N VAL A 69 -3.19 1.05 -8.27
CA VAL A 69 -3.62 -0.14 -9.01
C VAL A 69 -4.24 -1.16 -8.05
N GLY A 70 -5.33 -1.80 -8.47
CA GLY A 70 -5.92 -2.91 -7.73
C GLY A 70 -5.27 -4.23 -8.15
N VAL A 71 -4.58 -4.89 -7.22
CA VAL A 71 -3.87 -6.14 -7.46
C VAL A 71 -4.49 -7.25 -6.63
N SER A 72 -4.84 -8.37 -7.25
CA SER A 72 -5.32 -9.54 -6.52
C SER A 72 -4.12 -10.34 -6.00
N ARG A 73 -4.15 -10.71 -4.71
CA ARG A 73 -3.12 -11.59 -4.11
C ARG A 73 -3.20 -13.04 -4.62
N SER A 74 -4.38 -13.45 -5.07
CA SER A 74 -4.66 -14.72 -5.75
C SER A 74 -5.86 -14.55 -6.69
N TRP A 75 -6.08 -15.48 -7.61
CA TRP A 75 -7.18 -15.40 -8.59
C TRP A 75 -8.59 -15.33 -7.98
N LYS A 76 -8.76 -15.78 -6.73
CA LYS A 76 -10.02 -15.69 -5.98
C LYS A 76 -10.06 -14.55 -4.96
N ALA A 77 -8.93 -13.92 -4.67
CA ALA A 77 -8.84 -12.90 -3.64
C ALA A 77 -9.38 -11.56 -4.11
N ARG A 78 -9.93 -10.79 -3.16
CA ARG A 78 -10.27 -9.38 -3.39
C ARG A 78 -9.04 -8.61 -3.85
N ARG A 79 -9.26 -7.62 -4.72
CA ARG A 79 -8.21 -6.71 -5.17
C ARG A 79 -7.80 -5.80 -4.01
N GLN A 80 -6.51 -5.76 -3.74
CA GLN A 80 -5.90 -4.81 -2.80
C GLN A 80 -5.29 -3.65 -3.57
N SER A 81 -5.40 -2.44 -3.03
CA SER A 81 -4.76 -1.27 -3.60
C SER A 81 -3.24 -1.30 -3.40
N VAL A 82 -2.49 -1.12 -4.47
CA VAL A 82 -1.06 -0.82 -4.48
C VAL A 82 -0.86 0.60 -4.95
N PHE A 83 -0.11 1.37 -4.18
CA PHE A 83 0.28 2.75 -4.44
C PHE A 83 1.68 2.75 -5.07
N ILE A 84 1.79 3.32 -6.27
CA ILE A 84 3.03 3.41 -7.02
C ILE A 84 3.50 4.86 -6.98
N TYR A 85 4.66 5.09 -6.38
CA TYR A 85 5.30 6.40 -6.28
C TYR A 85 6.55 6.47 -7.15
N LYS A 86 6.81 7.64 -7.71
CA LYS A 86 8.04 7.97 -8.44
C LYS A 86 8.88 8.94 -7.61
N SER A 87 10.18 8.69 -7.52
CA SER A 87 11.11 9.62 -6.86
C SER A 87 11.28 10.90 -7.67
N THR A 88 11.34 12.03 -6.98
CA THR A 88 11.61 13.36 -7.56
C THR A 88 13.10 13.65 -7.68
N HIS A 89 13.97 12.87 -7.02
CA HIS A 89 15.42 13.08 -7.03
C HIS A 89 16.10 12.73 -8.37
N ASN A 90 15.43 11.95 -9.22
CA ASN A 90 15.98 11.42 -10.47
C ASN A 90 15.29 11.99 -11.71
N GLU A 91 14.72 13.20 -11.61
CA GLU A 91 14.12 13.93 -12.74
C GLU A 91 15.09 14.88 -13.43
#